data_AF-H1RZJ8-F1
#
_entry.id   AF-H1RZJ8-F1
#
_cell.length_a   1.000
_cell.length_b   1.000
_cell.length_c   1.000
_cell.angle_alpha   90.00
_cell.angle_beta   90.00
_cell.angle_gamma   90.00
#
_symmetry.space_group_name_H-M   'P 1'
#
loop_
_entity.id
_entity.type
_entity.pdbx_description
1 polymer ?
#
loop_
_entity_poly.entity_id
_entity_poly.type
_entity_poly.pdbx_seq_one_letter_code
_entity_poly.pdbx_strand_id
1 'polypeptide(L)'
;METDMPWFVVLAGAHWRQLSPTIFKTHARVDDWSQLFCDGVDTSGRMIELRHKESIILVPNSAVLVAVRLGEDKGRMGFVSDTDGGDIGDD
;
A
#
# COMPACT_ATOMS: atom_id res chain seq x y z
N MET A 1 1.88 -24.73 0.02
CA MET A 1 1.97 -23.57 0.93
C MET A 1 1.25 -22.46 0.20
N GLU A 2 0.12 -22.00 0.73
CA GLU A 2 -0.63 -20.88 0.17
C GLU A 2 0.29 -19.66 0.27
N THR A 3 0.74 -19.14 -0.87
CA THR A 3 1.44 -17.86 -0.93
C THR A 3 0.44 -16.81 -0.47
N ASP A 4 0.62 -16.32 0.77
CA ASP A 4 -0.29 -15.34 1.34
C ASP A 4 -0.29 -14.11 0.41
N MET A 5 -1.42 -13.92 -0.29
CA MET A 5 -1.56 -12.88 -1.29
C MET A 5 -1.35 -11.50 -0.65
N PRO A 6 -0.39 -10.69 -1.12
CA PRO A 6 -0.01 -9.47 -0.44
C PRO A 6 -1.14 -8.45 -0.43
N TRP A 7 -1.26 -7.73 0.66
CA TRP A 7 -2.18 -6.62 0.83
C TRP A 7 -1.48 -5.30 0.52
N PHE A 8 -2.15 -4.45 -0.24
CA PHE A 8 -1.76 -3.05 -0.43
C PHE A 8 -2.67 -2.16 0.42
N VAL A 9 -2.07 -1.38 1.31
CA VAL A 9 -2.78 -0.52 2.25
C VAL A 9 -2.33 0.92 2.08
N VAL A 10 -3.28 1.84 1.96
CA VAL A 10 -3.05 3.29 1.95
C VAL A 10 -3.53 3.89 3.27
N LEU A 11 -2.63 4.59 3.93
CA LEU A 11 -2.86 5.29 5.19
C LEU A 11 -2.90 6.80 4.97
N ALA A 12 -3.87 7.46 5.62
CA ALA A 12 -3.94 8.90 5.71
C ALA A 12 -2.74 9.44 6.52
N GLY A 13 -2.07 10.45 5.97
CA GLY A 13 -0.97 11.16 6.62
C GLY A 13 0.42 10.71 6.15
N ALA A 14 1.29 11.69 5.90
CA ALA A 14 2.70 11.47 5.55
C ALA A 14 3.56 11.08 6.77
N HIS A 15 3.07 11.33 7.99
CA HIS A 15 3.79 11.11 9.24
C HIS A 15 4.16 9.64 9.48
N TRP A 16 3.42 8.68 8.92
CA TRP A 16 3.79 7.26 8.99
C TRP A 16 5.18 6.99 8.42
N ARG A 17 5.56 7.69 7.33
CA ARG A 17 6.91 7.58 6.73
C ARG A 17 8.00 8.18 7.62
N GLN A 18 7.65 9.15 8.46
CA GLN A 18 8.58 9.73 9.42
C GLN A 18 8.82 8.77 10.60
N LEU A 19 7.79 8.03 11.00
CA LEU A 19 7.89 6.99 12.03
C LEU A 19 8.73 5.80 11.55
N SER A 20 8.51 5.35 10.31
CA SER A 20 9.29 4.25 9.72
C SER A 20 9.32 4.32 8.19
N PRO A 21 10.35 4.93 7.59
CA PRO A 21 10.47 5.07 6.14
C PRO A 21 10.80 3.74 5.43
N THR A 22 11.21 2.71 6.19
CA THR A 22 11.50 1.37 5.66
C THR A 22 10.22 0.55 5.48
N ILE A 23 9.19 0.82 6.30
CA ILE A 23 7.90 0.14 6.28
C ILE A 23 6.91 0.91 5.39
N PHE A 24 6.81 2.22 5.62
CA PHE A 24 5.87 3.08 4.93
C PHE A 24 6.54 3.86 3.80
N LYS A 25 5.92 3.84 2.62
CA LYS A 25 6.39 4.54 1.43
C LYS A 25 5.46 5.67 1.04
N THR A 26 5.94 6.60 0.21
CA THR A 26 5.08 7.63 -0.38
C THR A 26 4.05 7.00 -1.30
N HIS A 27 2.80 7.45 -1.19
CA HIS A 27 1.75 7.04 -2.11
C HIS A 27 1.93 7.74 -3.46
N ALA A 28 1.91 6.98 -4.56
CA ALA A 28 2.32 7.47 -5.88
C ALA A 28 1.49 8.65 -6.43
N ARG A 29 0.24 8.84 -5.97
CA ARG A 29 -0.65 9.90 -6.47
C ARG A 29 -0.78 11.11 -5.55
N VAL A 30 -0.47 10.95 -4.25
CA VAL A 30 -0.76 11.96 -3.23
C VAL A 30 0.32 11.93 -2.17
N ASP A 31 1.05 13.02 -2.03
CA ASP A 31 2.20 13.10 -1.11
C ASP A 31 1.80 13.03 0.36
N ASP A 32 0.59 13.49 0.71
CA ASP A 32 0.07 13.48 2.08
C ASP A 32 -0.32 12.10 2.58
N TRP A 33 -0.23 11.05 1.75
CA TRP A 33 -0.63 9.69 2.11
C TRP A 33 0.54 8.73 2.08
N SER A 34 0.50 7.74 2.96
CA SER A 34 1.51 6.69 3.06
C SER A 34 0.96 5.37 2.55
N GLN A 35 1.81 4.53 1.99
CA GLN A 35 1.43 3.18 1.55
C GLN A 35 2.28 2.12 2.21
N LEU A 36 1.69 0.93 2.41
CA LEU A 36 2.31 -0.25 2.99
C LEU A 36 1.89 -1.49 2.19
N PHE A 37 2.86 -2.36 1.92
CA PHE A 37 2.58 -3.74 1.51
C PHE A 37 2.71 -4.65 2.72
N CYS A 38 1.71 -5.48 2.98
CA CYS A 38 1.65 -6.33 4.16
C CYS A 38 1.10 -7.72 3.80
N ASP A 39 1.35 -8.70 4.66
CA ASP A 39 1.00 -10.11 4.45
C ASP A 39 -0.42 -10.41 4.97
N GLY A 40 -0.98 -9.55 5.81
CA GLY A 40 -2.36 -9.71 6.29
C GLY A 40 -2.93 -8.45 6.90
N VAL A 41 -4.26 -8.38 6.89
CA VAL A 41 -5.07 -7.32 7.49
C VAL A 41 -6.18 -7.97 8.31
N ASP A 42 -6.29 -7.60 9.59
CA ASP A 42 -7.41 -7.94 10.45
C ASP A 42 -8.16 -6.65 10.85
N THR A 43 -9.47 -6.61 10.56
CA THR A 43 -10.37 -5.49 10.82
C THR A 43 -11.41 -5.80 11.89
N SER A 44 -11.39 -7.00 12.49
CA SER A 44 -12.38 -7.43 13.48
C SER A 44 -12.24 -6.72 14.82
N GLY A 45 -11.06 -6.15 15.10
CA GLY A 45 -10.74 -5.46 16.33
C GLY A 45 -11.14 -3.98 16.37
N ARG A 46 -10.84 -3.32 17.49
CA ARG A 46 -11.01 -1.86 17.64
C ARG A 46 -9.98 -1.05 16.83
N MET A 47 -8.85 -1.67 16.54
CA MET A 47 -7.80 -1.18 15.66
C MET A 47 -7.66 -2.16 14.50
N ILE A 48 -7.10 -1.67 13.39
CA ILE A 48 -6.72 -2.53 12.27
C ILE A 48 -5.33 -3.07 12.55
N GLU A 49 -5.19 -4.38 12.48
CA GLU A 49 -3.91 -5.07 12.60
C GLU A 49 -3.36 -5.39 11.21
N LEU A 50 -2.19 -4.84 10.89
CA LEU A 50 -1.48 -5.08 9.64
C LEU A 50 -0.25 -5.93 9.95
N ARG A 51 -0.13 -7.11 9.33
CA ARG A 51 1.03 -8.00 9.51
C ARG A 51 2.04 -7.73 8.41
N HIS A 52 3.24 -7.29 8.75
CA HIS A 52 4.33 -7.06 7.80
C HIS A 52 5.57 -7.82 8.26
N LYS A 53 5.92 -8.92 7.58
CA LYS A 53 6.97 -9.84 8.01
C LYS A 53 6.72 -10.30 9.46
N GLU A 54 7.72 -10.20 10.32
CA GLU A 54 7.64 -10.53 11.75
C GLU A 54 7.02 -9.41 12.61
N SER A 55 6.46 -8.35 12.01
CA SER A 55 5.91 -7.20 12.71
C SER A 55 4.39 -7.14 12.62
N ILE A 56 3.75 -6.77 13.74
CA ILE A 56 2.33 -6.40 13.81
C ILE A 56 2.26 -4.89 13.98
N ILE A 57 1.54 -4.23 13.08
CA ILE A 57 1.33 -2.78 13.08
C ILE A 57 -0.13 -2.55 13.41
N LEU A 58 -0.40 -1.79 14.49
CA LEU A 58 -1.74 -1.44 14.92
C LEU A 58 -2.04 0.00 14.54
N VAL A 59 -3.09 0.22 13.75
CA VAL A 59 -3.52 1.57 13.35
C VAL A 59 -5.00 1.79 13.68
N PRO A 60 -5.40 3.04 13.99
CA PRO A 60 -6.82 3.38 14.07
C PRO A 60 -7.53 3.08 12.75
N ASN A 61 -8.77 2.61 12.82
CA ASN A 61 -9.60 2.37 11.63
C ASN A 61 -9.67 3.60 10.70
N SER A 62 -9.76 4.80 11.28
CA SER A 62 -9.81 6.07 10.55
C SER A 62 -8.53 6.44 9.81
N ALA A 63 -7.41 5.76 10.09
CA ALA A 63 -6.15 5.99 9.40
C ALA A 63 -6.08 5.24 8.07
N VAL A 64 -6.84 4.17 7.87
CA VAL A 64 -6.84 3.39 6.63
C VAL A 64 -7.82 3.99 5.64
N LEU A 65 -7.32 4.46 4.50
CA LEU A 65 -8.15 4.97 3.41
C LEU A 65 -8.62 3.84 2.52
N VAL A 66 -7.75 2.88 2.23
CA VAL A 66 -8.07 1.69 1.46
C VAL A 66 -7.13 0.54 1.82
N ALA A 67 -7.65 -0.68 1.84
CA ALA A 67 -6.89 -1.92 1.93
C ALA A 67 -7.38 -2.87 0.83
N VAL A 68 -6.48 -3.32 -0.04
CA VAL A 68 -6.79 -4.19 -1.18
C VAL A 68 -5.96 -5.46 -1.08
N ARG A 69 -6.62 -6.62 -1.14
CA ARG A 69 -5.94 -7.90 -1.30
C ARG A 69 -5.57 -8.06 -2.77
N LEU A 70 -4.27 -8.17 -3.07
CA LEU A 70 -3.79 -8.31 -4.43
C LEU A 70 -3.96 -9.77 -4.86
N GLY A 71 -4.85 -10.03 -5.81
CA GLY A 71 -5.03 -11.37 -6.38
C GLY A 71 -3.78 -11.85 -7.12
N GLU A 72 -3.56 -13.17 -7.15
CA GLU A 72 -2.69 -13.80 -8.16
C GLU A 72 -3.39 -13.75 -9.52
N ASP A 73 -3.41 -12.60 -10.19
CA ASP A 73 -3.78 -12.57 -11.60
C ASP A 73 -2.71 -11.92 -12.47
N LYS A 74 -2.35 -12.63 -13.54
CA LYS A 74 -1.31 -12.28 -14.54
C LYS A 74 -1.79 -11.19 -15.51
N GLY A 75 -2.77 -10.40 -15.11
CA GLY A 75 -3.32 -9.28 -15.87
C GLY A 75 -3.22 -8.02 -15.04
N ARG A 76 -2.33 -7.11 -15.46
CA ARG A 76 -2.16 -5.73 -14.97
C ARG A 76 -3.28 -5.27 -14.05
N MET A 77 -3.08 -5.34 -12.73
CA MET A 77 -3.83 -4.50 -11.81
C MET A 77 -3.47 -3.05 -12.17
N GLY A 78 -4.45 -2.32 -12.69
CA GLY A 78 -4.34 -0.95 -13.19
C GLY A 78 -4.05 0.11 -12.11
N PHE A 79 -3.01 -0.11 -11.30
CA PHE A 79 -2.17 0.98 -10.82
C PHE A 79 -1.21 1.30 -11.97
N VAL A 80 -1.73 1.95 -13.00
CA VAL A 80 -0.91 2.42 -14.12
C VAL A 80 0.10 3.40 -13.53
N SER A 81 1.37 3.03 -13.55
CA SER A 81 2.46 4.00 -13.58
C SER A 81 2.33 4.68 -14.94
N ASP A 82 1.67 5.84 -14.98
CA ASP A 82 1.76 6.71 -16.14
C ASP A 82 3.18 7.29 -16.16
N THR A 83 4.11 6.49 -16.70
CA THR A 83 5.31 6.98 -17.36
C THR A 83 5.30 6.42 -18.77
N ASP A 84 4.23 6.71 -19.52
CA ASP A 84 4.31 6.83 -20.97
C ASP A 84 4.42 8.32 -21.30
N GLY A 85 5.62 8.85 -21.12
CA GLY A 85 6.07 10.10 -21.74
C GLY A 85 6.81 9.77 -23.02
N GLY A 86 6.14 9.11 -23.97
CA GLY A 86 6.60 8.97 -25.34
C GLY A 86 6.03 10.10 -26.18
N ASP A 87 6.85 11.10 -26.48
CA ASP A 87 6.77 11.90 -27.72
C ASP A 87 7.99 11.47 -28.53
N ILE A 88 7.84 10.65 -29.58
CA ILE A 88 7.48 11.06 -30.94
C ILE A 88 8.36 12.22 -31.40
N GLY A 89 9.27 11.90 -32.33
CA GLY A 89 10.31 12.80 -32.80
C GLY A 89 9.80 14.02 -33.56
N ASP A 90 10.73 14.95 -33.73
CA ASP A 90 10.72 15.98 -34.77
C ASP A 90 12.13 16.03 -35.38
N ASP A 91 12.16 15.92 -36.71
CA ASP A 91 13.23 16.18 -37.70
C ASP A 91 14.70 15.71 -37.46
#